data_AF-A0A2N7QA85-F1
#
_entry.id   AF-A0A2N7QA85-F1
#
_cell.length_a   1.000
_cell.length_b   1.000
_cell.length_c   1.000
_cell.angle_alpha   90.00
_cell.angle_beta   90.00
_cell.angle_gamma   90.00
#
_symmetry.space_group_name_H-M   'P 1'
#
loop_
_entity.id
_entity.type
_entity.pdbx_description
1 polymer ?
#
loop_
_entity_poly.entity_id
_entity_poly.type
_entity_poly.pdbx_seq_one_letter_code
_entity_poly.pdbx_strand_id
1 'polypeptide(L)' 'QKPVVEILTRKPITPSPEEMAANSRSHSAKLRAVERI' A
#
# COMPACT_ATOMS: atom_id res chain seq x y z
N GLN A 1 -15.17 -19.76 -6.06
CA GLN A 1 -15.06 -19.36 -4.65
C GLN A 1 -14.40 -17.99 -4.60
N LYS A 2 -14.92 -17.02 -3.84
CA LYS A 2 -14.21 -15.76 -3.62
C LYS A 2 -13.12 -16.02 -2.58
N PRO A 3 -11.85 -15.67 -2.82
CA PRO A 3 -10.83 -15.78 -1.79
C PRO A 3 -11.25 -14.92 -0.60
N VAL A 4 -11.33 -15.55 0.58
CA VAL A 4 -11.62 -14.85 1.83
C VAL A 4 -10.29 -14.29 2.32
N VAL A 5 -10.22 -12.97 2.42
CA VAL A 5 -9.02 -12.27 2.84
C VAL A 5 -9.39 -11.20 3.86
N GLU A 6 -8.55 -11.02 4.88
CA GLU A 6 -8.68 -9.93 5.84
C GLU A 6 -7.93 -8.70 5.35
N ILE A 7 -8.58 -7.54 5.34
CA ILE A 7 -7.96 -6.28 4.88
C ILE A 7 -7.20 -5.64 6.04
N LEU A 8 -5.87 -5.67 5.97
CA LEU A 8 -4.99 -5.06 6.97
C LEU A 8 -4.95 -3.53 6.82
N THR A 9 -4.81 -3.04 5.58
CA THR A 9 -4.70 -1.60 5.30
C THR A 9 -5.98 -1.08 4.65
N ARG A 10 -6.94 -0.63 5.46
CA ARG A 10 -8.22 -0.07 4.95
C ARG A 10 -8.01 1.17 4.08
N LYS A 11 -7.10 2.07 4.49
CA LYS A 11 -6.61 3.19 3.70
C LYS A 11 -5.25 2.83 3.10
N PRO A 12 -4.95 3.23 1.86
CA PRO A 12 -3.64 2.97 1.27
C PRO A 12 -2.54 3.72 2.02
N ILE A 13 -1.39 3.08 2.18
CA ILE A 13 -0.19 3.71 2.73
C ILE A 13 0.52 4.42 1.57
N THR A 14 0.78 5.71 1.76
CA THR A 14 1.51 6.56 0.81
C THR A 14 2.98 6.68 1.21
N PRO A 15 3.88 7.01 0.27
CA PRO A 15 5.29 7.21 0.58
C PRO A 15 5.50 8.43 1.47
N SER A 16 6.62 8.44 2.20
CA SER A 16 7.01 9.60 3.00
C SER A 16 7.53 10.74 2.12
N PRO A 17 7.56 11.99 2.63
CA PRO A 17 8.16 13.12 1.91
C PRO A 17 9.64 12.89 1.53
N GLU A 18 10.41 12.29 2.43
CA GLU A 18 11.83 11.97 2.21
C GLU A 18 12.01 10.96 1.07
N GLU A 19 11.17 9.93 1.03
CA GLU A 19 11.22 8.91 -0.02
C GLU A 19 10.85 9.50 -1.39
N MET A 20 9.83 10.36 -1.44
CA MET A 20 9.45 11.05 -2.69
C MET A 20 10.55 11.98 -3.21
N ALA A 21 11.32 12.60 -2.32
CA ALA A 21 12.46 13.45 -2.68
C ALA A 21 13.64 12.62 -3.21
N ALA A 22 13.90 11.45 -2.63
CA ALA A 22 14.96 10.54 -3.08
C ALA A 22 14.57 9.71 -4.33
N ASN A 23 13.28 9.42 -4.51
CA ASN A 23 12.77 8.62 -5.61
C ASN A 23 11.46 9.21 -6.15
N SER A 24 11.55 9.96 -7.26
CA SER A 24 10.40 10.56 -7.93
C SER A 24 9.36 9.55 -8.43
N ARG A 25 9.76 8.29 -8.66
CA ARG A 25 8.84 7.22 -9.07
C ARG A 25 7.93 6.74 -7.92
N SER A 26 8.26 7.04 -6.66
CA SER A 26 7.43 6.67 -5.51
C SER A 26 6.16 7.54 -5.39
N HIS A 27 6.10 8.73 -6.02
CA HIS A 27 5.00 9.70 -5.83
C HIS A 27 3.57 9.13 -6.03
N SER A 28 3.39 8.16 -6.93
CA SER A 28 2.08 7.55 -7.20
C SER A 28 1.84 6.22 -6.47
N ALA A 29 2.82 5.72 -5.71
CA ALA A 29 2.74 4.44 -5.04
C ALA A 29 1.68 4.44 -3.93
N LYS A 30 0.88 3.37 -3.86
CA LYS A 30 -0.17 3.17 -2.85
C LYS A 30 -0.14 1.72 -2.38
N LEU A 31 0.44 1.48 -1.21
CA LEU A 31 0.54 0.14 -0.66
C LEU A 31 -0.79 -0.30 -0.05
N ARG A 32 -1.21 -1.51 -0.39
CA ARG A 32 -2.36 -2.20 0.19
C ARG A 32 -1.97 -3.64 0.52
N ALA A 33 -2.28 -4.09 1.72
CA ALA A 33 -1.98 -5.42 2.21
C ALA A 33 -3.25 -6.15 2.68
N VAL A 34 -3.27 -7.46 2.48
CA VAL A 34 -4.32 -8.37 2.93
C VAL A 34 -3.68 -9.63 3.49
N GLU A 35 -4.38 -10.29 4.41
CA GLU A 35 -4.01 -11.60 4.94
C GLU A 35 -4.96 -12.66 4.38
N ARG A 36 -4.43 -13.85 4.05
CA ARG A 36 -5.23 -14.97 3.55
C ARG A 36 -5.82 -15.73 4.74
N ILE A 37 -7.14 -15.95 4.68
CA ILE A 37 -7.89 -16.82 5.61
C ILE A 37 -8.02 -18.22 5.02
#